data_AF-A0A6B0ZL82-F1
#
_entry.id   AF-A0A6B0ZL82-F1
#
_cell.length_a   1.000
_cell.length_b   1.000
_cell.length_c   1.000
_cell.angle_alpha   90.00
_cell.angle_beta   90.00
_cell.angle_gamma   90.00
#
_symmetry.space_group_name_H-M   'P 1'
#
loop_
_entity.id
_entity.type
_entity.pdbx_description
1 polymer ?
#
loop_
_entity_poly.entity_id
_entity_poly.type
_entity_poly.pdbx_seq_one_letter_code
_entity_poly.pdbx_strand_id
1 'polypeptide(L)'
;MEPAIPDGIDDIDDEWLSQAMGSSVRITSVDDIGTGVGMIGAIYRATLEGDGPDTVVFKMPGLDETARFTAQILRLNIREVGFYRELAAESPIRVPHCHFGGVDVETHQFVLVLEDVGSYRAVSQIEGMGRADAEQAVDEMAAWHAHWWGKAGPIVERGTAMAIHDPIYPMLLPPVFSDGWAKVRGAMSVPRVVETVADGWVEALPEMLGSLATTPSTLVHGDYRADNMFFDDDGRVVLLDFQVIGESMPVGDLAYFVTGSLSPATA
;
A
#
# COMPACT_ATOMS: atom_id res chain seq x y z
N MET A 1 8.87 -12.40 -24.61
CA MET A 1 8.25 -11.05 -24.76
C MET A 1 7.42 -10.86 -23.51
N GLU A 2 7.50 -9.72 -22.82
CA GLU A 2 6.58 -9.47 -21.69
C GLU A 2 5.14 -9.42 -22.24
N PRO A 3 4.15 -9.98 -21.52
CA PRO A 3 2.76 -9.90 -21.94
C PRO A 3 2.28 -8.44 -21.89
N ALA A 4 1.28 -8.11 -22.71
CA ALA A 4 0.65 -6.79 -22.68
C ALA A 4 -0.05 -6.54 -21.33
N ILE A 5 -0.18 -5.29 -20.92
CA ILE A 5 -0.92 -4.95 -19.69
C ILE A 5 -2.42 -5.07 -20.02
N PRO A 6 -3.21 -5.85 -19.27
CA PRO A 6 -4.65 -6.00 -19.50
C PRO A 6 -5.42 -4.72 -19.14
N ASP A 7 -6.52 -4.40 -19.82
CA ASP A 7 -7.37 -3.23 -19.49
C ASP A 7 -8.29 -3.55 -18.30
N GLY A 8 -8.67 -4.82 -18.15
CA GLY A 8 -9.48 -5.32 -17.05
C GLY A 8 -9.32 -6.82 -16.82
N ILE A 9 -10.09 -7.34 -15.86
CA ILE A 9 -10.03 -8.76 -15.48
C ILE A 9 -10.46 -9.70 -16.63
N ASP A 10 -11.36 -9.24 -17.50
CA ASP A 10 -11.86 -9.99 -18.65
C ASP A 10 -10.79 -10.23 -19.74
N ASP A 11 -9.68 -9.48 -19.70
CA ASP A 11 -8.56 -9.62 -20.63
C ASP A 11 -7.48 -10.62 -20.11
N ILE A 12 -7.66 -11.17 -18.90
CA ILE A 12 -6.74 -12.14 -18.31
C ILE A 12 -7.26 -13.55 -18.57
N ASP A 13 -6.60 -14.27 -19.48
CA ASP A 13 -6.86 -15.68 -19.79
C ASP A 13 -5.68 -16.61 -19.43
N ASP A 14 -5.85 -17.91 -19.67
CA ASP A 14 -4.84 -18.93 -19.39
C ASP A 14 -3.51 -18.67 -20.11
N GLU A 15 -3.56 -18.18 -21.36
CA GLU A 15 -2.39 -17.91 -22.17
C GLU A 15 -1.62 -16.71 -21.61
N TRP A 16 -2.32 -15.62 -21.34
CA TRP A 16 -1.76 -14.43 -20.75
C TRP A 16 -1.12 -14.72 -19.39
N LEU A 17 -1.83 -15.42 -18.50
CA LEU A 17 -1.35 -15.71 -17.16
C LEU A 17 -0.15 -16.66 -17.19
N SER A 18 -0.18 -17.69 -18.05
CA SER A 18 0.95 -18.59 -18.23
C SER A 18 2.20 -17.86 -18.72
N GLN A 19 2.03 -16.91 -19.64
CA GLN A 19 3.12 -16.05 -20.10
C GLN A 19 3.64 -15.14 -18.99
N ALA A 20 2.76 -14.53 -18.21
CA ALA A 20 3.09 -13.62 -17.11
C ALA A 20 3.87 -14.34 -15.99
N MET A 21 3.43 -15.54 -15.61
CA MET A 21 4.06 -16.33 -14.55
C MET A 21 5.28 -17.13 -15.02
N GLY A 22 5.43 -17.31 -16.34
CA GLY A 22 6.50 -18.13 -16.91
C GLY A 22 6.31 -19.63 -16.69
N SER A 23 5.10 -20.08 -16.38
CA SER A 23 4.74 -21.48 -16.15
C SER A 23 3.34 -21.80 -16.70
N SER A 24 3.06 -23.08 -16.97
CA SER A 24 1.77 -23.48 -17.55
C SER A 24 0.70 -23.53 -16.45
N VAL A 25 -0.25 -22.60 -16.49
CA VAL A 25 -1.36 -22.52 -15.54
C VAL A 25 -2.70 -22.38 -16.25
N ARG A 26 -3.78 -22.83 -15.59
CA ARG A 26 -5.17 -22.66 -16.04
C ARG A 26 -5.99 -21.99 -14.94
N ILE A 27 -6.72 -20.95 -15.29
CA ILE A 27 -7.65 -20.25 -14.40
C ILE A 27 -8.94 -21.09 -14.31
N THR A 28 -9.31 -21.45 -13.09
CA THR A 28 -10.53 -22.23 -12.81
C THR A 28 -11.66 -21.40 -12.22
N SER A 29 -11.32 -20.36 -11.45
CA SER A 29 -12.25 -19.36 -10.95
C SER A 29 -11.54 -18.03 -10.73
N VAL A 30 -12.31 -16.95 -10.74
CA VAL A 30 -11.88 -15.61 -10.36
C VAL A 30 -12.95 -15.02 -9.44
N ASP A 31 -12.55 -14.61 -8.25
CA ASP A 31 -13.41 -14.01 -7.23
C ASP A 31 -12.97 -12.56 -6.98
N ASP A 32 -13.91 -11.61 -7.02
CA ASP A 32 -13.67 -10.24 -6.57
C ASP A 32 -13.61 -10.20 -5.04
N ILE A 33 -12.45 -9.82 -4.51
CA ILE A 33 -12.19 -9.72 -3.07
C ILE A 33 -11.87 -8.27 -2.64
N GLY A 34 -11.89 -7.31 -3.57
CA GLY A 34 -11.61 -5.89 -3.31
C GLY A 34 -12.86 -5.06 -3.06
N THR A 35 -13.99 -5.44 -3.66
CA THR A 35 -15.25 -4.69 -3.52
C THR A 35 -15.73 -4.64 -2.07
N GLY A 36 -15.90 -3.41 -1.56
CA GLY A 36 -16.43 -3.15 -0.22
C GLY A 36 -15.39 -3.02 0.90
N VAL A 37 -14.09 -3.23 0.60
CA VAL A 37 -13.00 -3.19 1.59
C VAL A 37 -12.30 -1.82 1.64
N GLY A 38 -12.70 -0.87 0.79
CA GLY A 38 -12.16 0.50 0.77
C GLY A 38 -10.84 0.66 0.02
N MET A 39 -10.48 -0.30 -0.83
CA MET A 39 -9.27 -0.26 -1.64
C MET A 39 -9.43 0.67 -2.85
N ILE A 40 -8.34 1.36 -3.23
CA ILE A 40 -8.28 2.23 -4.42
C ILE A 40 -8.24 1.38 -5.72
N GLY A 41 -7.72 0.15 -5.64
CA GLY A 41 -7.61 -0.79 -6.76
C GLY A 41 -8.67 -1.89 -6.74
N ALA A 42 -8.90 -2.51 -7.89
CA ALA A 42 -9.64 -3.77 -7.98
C ALA A 42 -8.72 -4.92 -7.58
N ILE A 43 -9.23 -5.83 -6.75
CA ILE A 43 -8.47 -6.98 -6.25
C ILE A 43 -9.27 -8.24 -6.53
N TYR A 44 -8.66 -9.17 -7.25
CA TYR A 44 -9.25 -10.46 -7.59
C TYR A 44 -8.37 -11.59 -7.09
N ARG A 45 -8.99 -12.66 -6.59
CA ARG A 45 -8.31 -13.94 -6.35
C ARG A 45 -8.62 -14.86 -7.50
N ALA A 46 -7.59 -15.44 -8.11
CA ALA A 46 -7.76 -16.51 -9.08
C ALA A 46 -7.35 -17.86 -8.48
N THR A 47 -8.14 -18.89 -8.74
CA THR A 47 -7.79 -20.29 -8.43
C THR A 47 -7.21 -20.93 -9.67
N LEU A 48 -6.05 -21.56 -9.54
CA LEU A 48 -5.26 -22.09 -10.64
C LEU A 48 -5.11 -23.61 -10.57
N GLU A 49 -4.89 -24.22 -11.73
CA GLU A 49 -4.32 -25.57 -11.85
C GLU A 49 -3.07 -25.52 -12.72
N GLY A 50 -2.13 -26.44 -12.48
CA GLY A 50 -0.94 -26.62 -13.33
C GLY A 50 0.37 -26.46 -12.56
N ASP A 51 1.38 -25.93 -13.24
CA ASP A 51 2.73 -25.75 -12.71
C ASP A 51 2.85 -24.39 -12.01
N GLY A 52 2.18 -24.22 -10.86
CA GLY A 52 2.14 -22.95 -10.14
C GLY A 52 1.50 -23.06 -8.75
N PRO A 53 1.32 -21.93 -8.03
CA PRO A 53 0.53 -21.91 -6.81
C PRO A 53 -0.95 -22.22 -7.11
N ASP A 54 -1.66 -22.76 -6.13
CA ASP A 54 -3.10 -23.04 -6.23
C ASP A 54 -3.93 -21.76 -6.38
N THR A 55 -3.42 -20.62 -5.89
CA THR A 55 -4.07 -19.32 -6.03
C THR A 55 -3.07 -18.18 -6.25
N VAL A 56 -3.53 -17.11 -6.91
CA VAL A 56 -2.84 -15.82 -7.03
C VAL A 56 -3.81 -14.67 -6.83
N VAL A 57 -3.27 -13.49 -6.49
CA VAL A 57 -4.04 -12.24 -6.39
C VAL A 57 -3.67 -11.32 -7.55
N PHE A 58 -4.68 -10.81 -8.24
CA PHE A 58 -4.54 -9.72 -9.20
C PHE A 58 -4.87 -8.38 -8.53
N LYS A 59 -3.97 -7.40 -8.67
CA LYS A 59 -4.26 -6.00 -8.34
C LYS A 59 -4.23 -5.18 -9.62
N MET A 60 -5.30 -4.45 -9.88
CA MET A 60 -5.55 -3.69 -11.11
C MET A 60 -6.21 -2.33 -10.78
N PRO A 61 -6.32 -1.39 -11.73
CA PRO A 61 -7.06 -0.16 -11.52
C PRO A 61 -8.48 -0.42 -11.03
N GLY A 62 -8.90 0.28 -9.97
CA GLY A 62 -10.29 0.26 -9.52
C GLY A 62 -11.23 0.92 -10.52
N LEU A 63 -12.54 0.72 -10.36
CA LEU A 63 -13.56 1.30 -11.25
C LEU A 63 -13.91 2.76 -10.91
N ASP A 64 -13.60 3.22 -9.70
CA ASP A 64 -13.91 4.58 -9.24
C ASP A 64 -12.97 5.62 -9.89
N GLU A 65 -13.55 6.54 -10.68
CA GLU A 65 -12.78 7.55 -11.42
C GLU A 65 -12.01 8.52 -10.49
N THR A 66 -12.56 8.85 -9.32
CA THR A 66 -11.92 9.79 -8.37
C THR A 66 -10.68 9.15 -7.73
N ALA A 67 -10.80 7.89 -7.33
CA ALA A 67 -9.72 7.09 -6.79
C ALA A 67 -8.62 6.87 -7.83
N ARG A 68 -8.98 6.55 -9.08
CA ARG A 68 -8.04 6.45 -10.21
C ARG A 68 -7.30 7.76 -10.47
N PHE A 69 -8.01 8.89 -10.47
CA PHE A 69 -7.39 10.20 -10.68
C PHE A 69 -6.37 10.54 -9.59
N THR A 70 -6.71 10.25 -8.33
CA THR A 70 -5.80 10.42 -7.20
C THR A 70 -4.58 9.50 -7.30
N ALA A 71 -4.81 8.23 -7.65
CA ALA A 71 -3.74 7.25 -7.87
C ALA A 71 -2.78 7.67 -8.99
N GLN A 72 -3.31 8.26 -10.05
CA GLN A 72 -2.54 8.80 -11.16
C GLN A 72 -1.66 9.98 -10.71
N ILE A 73 -2.26 10.99 -10.08
CA ILE A 73 -1.54 12.19 -9.62
C ILE A 73 -0.42 11.82 -8.64
N LEU A 74 -0.69 10.93 -7.68
CA LEU A 74 0.29 10.50 -6.68
C LEU A 74 1.20 9.37 -7.17
N ARG A 75 1.03 8.94 -8.43
CA ARG A 75 1.81 7.87 -9.07
C ARG A 75 1.80 6.56 -8.27
N LEU A 76 0.69 6.25 -7.59
CA LEU A 76 0.57 5.12 -6.66
C LEU A 76 0.89 3.78 -7.33
N ASN A 77 0.30 3.53 -8.50
CA ASN A 77 0.50 2.29 -9.25
C ASN A 77 1.96 2.13 -9.71
N ILE A 78 2.59 3.22 -10.15
CA ILE A 78 3.99 3.21 -10.59
C ILE A 78 4.92 2.88 -9.43
N ARG A 79 4.66 3.46 -8.25
CA ARG A 79 5.43 3.21 -7.02
C ARG A 79 5.29 1.77 -6.56
N GLU A 80 4.08 1.23 -6.54
CA GLU A 80 3.83 -0.15 -6.11
C GLU A 80 4.44 -1.18 -7.08
N VAL A 81 4.25 -1.02 -8.39
CA VAL A 81 4.89 -1.90 -9.38
C VAL A 81 6.42 -1.76 -9.32
N GLY A 82 6.93 -0.54 -9.18
CA GLY A 82 8.36 -0.29 -9.00
C GLY A 82 8.92 -0.98 -7.76
N PHE A 83 8.19 -0.95 -6.63
CA PHE A 83 8.59 -1.67 -5.41
C PHE A 83 8.76 -3.16 -5.68
N TYR A 84 7.77 -3.83 -6.28
CA TYR A 84 7.86 -5.27 -6.53
C TYR A 84 8.93 -5.64 -7.55
N ARG A 85 9.15 -4.80 -8.56
CA ARG A 85 10.17 -5.04 -9.60
C ARG A 85 11.60 -4.78 -9.11
N GLU A 86 11.80 -3.82 -8.22
CA GLU A 86 13.13 -3.28 -7.92
C GLU A 86 13.58 -3.50 -6.49
N LEU A 87 12.66 -3.57 -5.52
CA LEU A 87 12.97 -3.45 -4.10
C LEU A 87 12.55 -4.67 -3.27
N ALA A 88 11.50 -5.39 -3.67
CA ALA A 88 10.95 -6.50 -2.91
C ALA A 88 11.99 -7.61 -2.60
N ALA A 89 12.93 -7.87 -3.52
CA ALA A 89 13.98 -8.86 -3.31
C ALA A 89 15.00 -8.47 -2.21
N GLU A 90 15.12 -7.19 -1.88
CA GLU A 90 15.99 -6.66 -0.82
C GLU A 90 15.20 -6.34 0.46
N SER A 91 13.89 -6.60 0.48
CA SER A 91 13.03 -6.28 1.61
C SER A 91 13.45 -7.07 2.87
N PRO A 92 13.70 -6.39 4.01
CA PRO A 92 13.96 -7.06 5.28
C PRO A 92 12.69 -7.57 5.97
N ILE A 93 11.51 -7.18 5.47
CA ILE A 93 10.18 -7.63 5.91
C ILE A 93 9.62 -8.59 4.86
N ARG A 94 8.83 -9.60 5.26
CA ARG A 94 8.15 -10.46 4.30
C ARG A 94 7.12 -9.64 3.51
N VAL A 95 7.13 -9.80 2.19
CA VAL A 95 6.16 -9.22 1.27
C VAL A 95 5.67 -10.32 0.32
N PRO A 96 4.47 -10.21 -0.27
CA PRO A 96 3.98 -11.18 -1.24
C PRO A 96 4.99 -11.38 -2.37
N HIS A 97 5.23 -12.63 -2.75
CA HIS A 97 5.98 -12.90 -3.96
C HIS A 97 5.26 -12.30 -5.18
N CYS A 98 5.97 -11.51 -5.98
CA CYS A 98 5.44 -10.94 -7.23
C CYS A 98 5.77 -11.87 -8.40
N HIS A 99 4.75 -12.49 -8.98
CA HIS A 99 4.89 -13.31 -10.19
C HIS A 99 5.04 -12.45 -11.44
N PHE A 100 4.31 -11.32 -11.50
CA PHE A 100 4.40 -10.38 -12.61
C PHE A 100 3.97 -8.98 -12.18
N GLY A 101 4.62 -7.96 -12.71
CA GLY A 101 4.24 -6.56 -12.50
C GLY A 101 4.44 -5.72 -13.76
N GLY A 102 3.35 -5.26 -14.35
CA GLY A 102 3.34 -4.40 -15.52
C GLY A 102 2.73 -3.04 -15.18
N VAL A 103 3.34 -1.95 -15.65
CA VAL A 103 2.77 -0.60 -15.53
C VAL A 103 3.11 0.21 -16.78
N ASP A 104 2.11 0.88 -17.32
CA ASP A 104 2.28 1.92 -18.32
C ASP A 104 2.33 3.26 -17.59
N VAL A 105 3.45 3.96 -17.72
CA VAL A 105 3.70 5.22 -17.00
C VAL A 105 2.92 6.40 -17.57
N GLU A 106 2.45 6.32 -18.81
CA GLU A 106 1.67 7.38 -19.47
C GLU A 106 0.17 7.22 -19.17
N THR A 107 -0.34 5.99 -19.28
CA THR A 107 -1.77 5.69 -19.07
C THR A 107 -2.11 5.34 -17.63
N HIS A 108 -1.11 5.04 -16.80
CA HIS A 108 -1.25 4.54 -15.42
C HIS A 108 -1.99 3.20 -15.30
N GLN A 109 -2.20 2.53 -16.43
CA GLN A 109 -2.66 1.16 -16.48
C GLN A 109 -1.61 0.25 -15.86
N PHE A 110 -2.04 -0.72 -15.06
CA PHE A 110 -1.11 -1.63 -14.41
C PHE A 110 -1.79 -2.96 -14.09
N VAL A 111 -0.95 -3.96 -13.85
CA VAL A 111 -1.36 -5.23 -13.26
C VAL A 111 -0.23 -5.73 -12.37
N LEU A 112 -0.59 -6.22 -11.19
CA LEU A 112 0.26 -7.04 -10.35
C LEU A 112 -0.36 -8.43 -10.21
N VAL A 113 0.46 -9.46 -10.38
CA VAL A 113 0.15 -10.85 -10.06
C VAL A 113 0.98 -11.23 -8.84
N LEU A 114 0.32 -11.34 -7.69
CA LEU A 114 0.96 -11.51 -6.38
C LEU A 114 0.60 -12.87 -5.76
N GLU A 115 1.46 -13.35 -4.86
CA GLU A 115 1.17 -14.42 -3.92
C GLU A 115 -0.14 -14.13 -3.17
N ASP A 116 -1.02 -15.14 -3.10
CA ASP A 116 -2.20 -15.07 -2.26
C ASP A 116 -1.84 -15.37 -0.80
N VAL A 117 -1.87 -14.32 0.01
CA VAL A 117 -1.56 -14.38 1.44
C VAL A 117 -2.80 -14.57 2.32
N GLY A 118 -3.97 -14.80 1.73
CA GLY A 118 -5.24 -14.80 2.47
C GLY A 118 -5.46 -16.01 3.38
N SER A 119 -4.54 -16.99 3.39
CA SER A 119 -4.49 -18.06 4.40
C SER A 119 -3.84 -17.61 5.71
N TYR A 120 -3.04 -16.54 5.67
CA TYR A 120 -2.39 -15.98 6.86
C TYR A 120 -3.38 -15.22 7.74
N ARG A 121 -2.98 -14.99 8.99
CA ARG A 121 -3.81 -14.30 9.96
C ARG A 121 -3.83 -12.80 9.67
N ALA A 122 -4.98 -12.30 9.25
CA ALA A 122 -5.22 -10.86 9.12
C ALA A 122 -5.37 -10.18 10.49
N VAL A 123 -5.10 -8.88 10.54
CA VAL A 123 -5.44 -8.02 11.68
C VAL A 123 -6.50 -7.01 11.26
N SER A 124 -7.51 -6.83 12.10
CA SER A 124 -8.49 -5.75 11.92
C SER A 124 -7.94 -4.45 12.48
N GLN A 125 -7.89 -3.40 11.67
CA GLN A 125 -7.62 -2.06 12.20
C GLN A 125 -8.66 -1.57 13.18
N ILE A 126 -9.93 -1.97 13.02
CA ILE A 126 -11.02 -1.52 13.90
C ILE A 126 -10.85 -2.10 15.30
N GLU A 127 -10.50 -3.38 15.40
CA GLU A 127 -10.23 -4.03 16.69
C GLU A 127 -8.84 -3.64 17.24
N GLY A 128 -7.88 -3.43 16.33
CA GLY A 128 -6.49 -3.10 16.63
C GLY A 128 -5.66 -4.32 17.06
N MET A 129 -4.35 -4.17 16.97
CA MET A 129 -3.39 -5.20 17.42
C MET A 129 -3.31 -5.29 18.93
N GLY A 130 -3.07 -6.51 19.40
CA GLY A 130 -2.55 -6.76 20.75
C GLY A 130 -1.06 -6.43 20.84
N ARG A 131 -0.56 -6.28 22.07
CA ARG A 131 0.82 -5.87 22.33
C ARG A 131 1.90 -6.71 21.62
N ALA A 132 1.79 -8.04 21.63
CA ALA A 132 2.82 -8.91 21.06
C ALA A 132 2.94 -8.73 19.54
N ASP A 133 1.82 -8.69 18.82
CA ASP A 133 1.79 -8.40 17.37
C ASP A 133 2.31 -7.00 17.08
N ALA A 134 1.97 -6.01 17.92
CA ALA A 134 2.45 -4.64 17.76
C ALA A 134 3.96 -4.51 17.98
N GLU A 135 4.52 -5.21 18.99
CA GLU A 135 5.97 -5.26 19.23
C GLU A 135 6.68 -5.89 18.03
N GLN A 136 6.16 -6.99 17.49
CA GLN A 136 6.68 -7.63 16.28
C GLN A 136 6.64 -6.69 15.06
N ALA A 137 5.53 -5.99 14.83
CA ALA A 137 5.42 -5.04 13.73
C ALA A 137 6.41 -3.87 13.89
N VAL A 138 6.62 -3.36 15.10
CA VAL A 138 7.61 -2.31 15.35
C VAL A 138 9.04 -2.80 15.13
N ASP A 139 9.38 -4.03 15.52
CA ASP A 139 10.70 -4.61 15.27
C ASP A 139 10.96 -4.77 13.75
N GLU A 140 9.96 -5.19 12.98
CA GLU A 140 10.07 -5.30 11.52
C GLU A 140 10.16 -3.92 10.85
N MET A 141 9.36 -2.95 11.28
CA MET A 141 9.48 -1.55 10.87
C MET A 141 10.89 -1.00 11.12
N ALA A 142 11.46 -1.27 12.30
CA ALA A 142 12.81 -0.83 12.63
C ALA A 142 13.86 -1.49 11.72
N ALA A 143 13.72 -2.78 11.41
CA ALA A 143 14.59 -3.47 10.46
C ALA A 143 14.51 -2.85 9.05
N TRP A 144 13.30 -2.50 8.60
CA TRP A 144 13.07 -1.81 7.34
C TRP A 144 13.73 -0.43 7.29
N HIS A 145 13.49 0.42 8.27
CA HIS A 145 14.09 1.76 8.33
C HIS A 145 15.62 1.68 8.43
N ALA A 146 16.15 0.71 9.18
CA ALA A 146 17.61 0.50 9.26
C ALA A 146 18.21 0.07 7.92
N HIS A 147 17.53 -0.81 7.17
CA HIS A 147 18.01 -1.29 5.88
C HIS A 147 18.14 -0.15 4.85
N TRP A 148 17.13 0.74 4.79
CA TRP A 148 17.03 1.83 3.82
C TRP A 148 17.56 3.19 4.31
N TRP A 149 18.18 3.23 5.48
CA TRP A 149 18.67 4.45 6.10
C TRP A 149 19.60 5.26 5.18
N GLY A 150 19.21 6.48 4.84
CA GLY A 150 19.96 7.35 3.93
C GLY A 150 20.09 6.86 2.49
N LYS A 151 19.29 5.87 2.06
CA LYS A 151 19.34 5.26 0.71
C LYS A 151 18.13 5.60 -0.16
N ALA A 152 17.18 6.40 0.33
CA ALA A 152 15.93 6.68 -0.37
C ALA A 152 16.07 7.60 -1.60
N GLY A 153 17.05 8.53 -1.59
CA GLY A 153 17.23 9.53 -2.66
C GLY A 153 17.24 8.95 -4.08
N PRO A 154 18.13 7.98 -4.41
CA PRO A 154 18.14 7.36 -5.74
C PRO A 154 16.84 6.63 -6.12
N ILE A 155 16.02 6.22 -5.13
CA ILE A 155 14.72 5.56 -5.33
C ILE A 155 13.66 6.60 -5.71
N VAL A 156 13.72 7.78 -5.10
CA VAL A 156 12.89 8.94 -5.45
C VAL A 156 13.25 9.45 -6.85
N GLU A 157 14.55 9.61 -7.16
CA GLU A 157 15.02 10.14 -8.45
C GLU A 157 14.50 9.35 -9.66
N ARG A 158 14.39 8.02 -9.54
CA ARG A 158 13.85 7.15 -10.60
C ARG A 158 12.33 6.98 -10.56
N GLY A 159 11.66 7.48 -9.51
CA GLY A 159 10.20 7.53 -9.41
C GLY A 159 9.53 6.31 -8.77
N THR A 160 10.29 5.37 -8.21
CA THR A 160 9.77 4.21 -7.46
C THR A 160 9.29 4.62 -6.06
N ALA A 161 9.78 5.74 -5.55
CA ALA A 161 9.31 6.38 -4.32
C ALA A 161 9.03 7.87 -4.56
N MET A 162 8.37 8.51 -3.61
CA MET A 162 8.12 9.96 -3.61
C MET A 162 8.56 10.56 -2.29
N ALA A 163 9.26 11.69 -2.32
CA ALA A 163 9.66 12.36 -1.10
C ALA A 163 8.47 13.06 -0.43
N ILE A 164 8.41 13.04 0.91
CA ILE A 164 7.30 13.64 1.68
C ILE A 164 7.16 15.16 1.46
N HIS A 165 8.23 15.82 0.99
CA HIS A 165 8.23 17.24 0.63
C HIS A 165 7.92 17.52 -0.84
N ASP A 166 7.52 16.50 -1.62
CA ASP A 166 7.09 16.72 -3.00
C ASP A 166 5.95 17.77 -3.03
N PRO A 167 6.03 18.77 -3.92
CA PRO A 167 5.04 19.85 -3.99
C PRO A 167 3.61 19.36 -4.31
N ILE A 168 3.44 18.12 -4.76
CA ILE A 168 2.12 17.53 -4.96
C ILE A 168 1.33 17.39 -3.65
N TYR A 169 2.00 17.06 -2.54
CA TYR A 169 1.34 16.83 -1.25
C TYR A 169 0.62 18.08 -0.71
N PRO A 170 1.26 19.25 -0.55
CA PRO A 170 0.58 20.45 -0.10
C PRO A 170 -0.48 20.96 -1.09
N MET A 171 -0.42 20.56 -2.36
CA MET A 171 -1.45 20.90 -3.35
C MET A 171 -2.69 19.99 -3.24
N LEU A 172 -2.49 18.68 -3.06
CA LEU A 172 -3.55 17.68 -3.13
C LEU A 172 -4.19 17.36 -1.77
N LEU A 173 -3.40 17.32 -0.70
CA LEU A 173 -3.87 16.87 0.61
C LEU A 173 -4.92 17.79 1.25
N PRO A 174 -4.83 19.15 1.17
CA PRO A 174 -5.85 20.03 1.75
C PRO A 174 -7.28 19.81 1.23
N PRO A 175 -7.54 19.77 -0.10
CA PRO A 175 -8.90 19.51 -0.59
C PRO A 175 -9.38 18.09 -0.26
N VAL A 176 -8.51 17.09 -0.33
CA VAL A 176 -8.84 15.69 0.04
C VAL A 176 -9.28 15.61 1.50
N PHE A 177 -8.49 16.18 2.41
CA PHE A 177 -8.83 16.21 3.83
C PHE A 177 -10.12 16.98 4.10
N SER A 178 -10.29 18.15 3.47
CA SER A 178 -11.47 19.00 3.68
C SER A 178 -12.76 18.31 3.24
N ASP A 179 -12.73 17.58 2.13
CA ASP A 179 -13.86 16.78 1.66
C ASP A 179 -14.17 15.62 2.62
N GLY A 180 -13.15 14.86 3.04
CA GLY A 180 -13.30 13.79 4.04
C GLY A 180 -13.86 14.31 5.36
N TRP A 181 -13.34 15.44 5.86
CA TRP A 181 -13.79 16.05 7.10
C TRP A 181 -15.24 16.55 7.02
N ALA A 182 -15.65 17.11 5.89
CA ALA A 182 -17.05 17.50 5.67
C ALA A 182 -18.00 16.29 5.72
N LYS A 183 -17.61 15.15 5.14
CA LYS A 183 -18.37 13.89 5.21
C LYS A 183 -18.50 13.39 6.65
N VAL A 184 -17.40 13.40 7.43
CA VAL A 184 -17.42 13.00 8.84
C VAL A 184 -18.38 13.88 9.65
N ARG A 185 -18.30 15.21 9.52
CA ARG A 185 -19.20 16.14 10.23
C ARG A 185 -20.67 15.99 9.82
N GLY A 186 -20.93 15.59 8.58
CA GLY A 186 -22.28 15.31 8.10
C GLY A 186 -22.86 13.98 8.61
N ALA A 187 -22.00 13.00 8.89
CA ALA A 187 -22.40 11.65 9.27
C ALA A 187 -22.44 11.42 10.80
N MET A 188 -21.59 12.11 11.57
CA MET A 188 -21.47 11.90 13.01
C MET A 188 -21.01 13.15 13.76
N SER A 189 -21.31 13.19 15.06
CA SER A 189 -20.65 14.11 15.98
C SER A 189 -19.33 13.53 16.48
N VAL A 190 -18.36 14.40 16.72
CA VAL A 190 -17.05 14.03 17.23
C VAL A 190 -16.72 14.83 18.50
N PRO A 191 -15.79 14.35 19.35
CA PRO A 191 -15.33 15.13 20.50
C PRO A 191 -14.73 16.48 20.08
N ARG A 192 -14.91 17.53 20.90
CA ARG A 192 -14.42 18.89 20.60
C ARG A 192 -12.91 18.95 20.33
N VAL A 193 -12.13 18.08 20.95
CA VAL A 193 -10.69 17.97 20.71
C VAL A 193 -10.39 17.52 19.28
N VAL A 194 -11.17 16.56 18.74
CA VAL A 194 -11.04 16.09 17.35
C VAL A 194 -11.43 17.21 16.39
N GLU A 195 -12.52 17.94 16.65
CA GLU A 195 -12.90 19.10 15.83
C GLU A 195 -11.80 20.15 15.77
N THR A 196 -11.20 20.47 16.93
CA THR A 196 -10.16 21.49 17.02
C THR A 196 -8.92 21.10 16.22
N VAL A 197 -8.50 19.83 16.29
CA VAL A 197 -7.36 19.33 15.51
C VAL A 197 -7.69 19.29 14.03
N ALA A 198 -8.87 18.76 13.66
CA ALA A 198 -9.27 18.61 12.27
C ALA A 198 -9.45 19.97 11.57
N ASP A 199 -10.11 20.93 12.21
CA ASP A 199 -10.31 22.27 11.66
C ASP A 199 -8.99 23.03 11.46
N GLY A 200 -7.95 22.74 12.28
CA GLY A 200 -6.61 23.33 12.16
C GLY A 200 -5.64 22.56 11.25
N TRP A 201 -6.02 21.37 10.77
CA TRP A 201 -5.08 20.46 10.10
C TRP A 201 -4.49 21.03 8.81
N VAL A 202 -5.32 21.68 7.98
CA VAL A 202 -4.87 22.28 6.71
C VAL A 202 -3.84 23.37 6.93
N GLU A 203 -3.98 24.16 8.00
CA GLU A 203 -3.02 25.21 8.37
C GLU A 203 -1.71 24.61 8.90
N ALA A 204 -1.79 23.51 9.64
CA ALA A 204 -0.63 22.80 10.21
C ALA A 204 0.13 21.94 9.19
N LEU A 205 -0.50 21.56 8.07
CA LEU A 205 0.06 20.63 7.08
C LEU A 205 1.46 21.02 6.58
N PRO A 206 1.75 22.27 6.17
CA PRO A 206 3.08 22.62 5.66
C PRO A 206 4.18 22.45 6.71
N GLU A 207 3.91 22.80 7.96
CA GLU A 207 4.87 22.63 9.07
C GLU A 207 5.10 21.13 9.35
N MET A 208 4.02 20.34 9.37
CA MET A 208 4.11 18.89 9.54
C MET A 208 4.96 18.24 8.45
N LEU A 209 4.67 18.51 7.16
CA LEU A 209 5.45 17.98 6.03
C LEU A 209 6.91 18.44 6.10
N GLY A 210 7.15 19.71 6.44
CA GLY A 210 8.50 20.26 6.63
C GLY A 210 9.28 19.54 7.72
N SER A 211 8.63 19.20 8.84
CA SER A 211 9.27 18.44 9.93
C SER A 211 9.65 17.02 9.49
N LEU A 212 8.77 16.34 8.74
CA LEU A 212 8.97 14.99 8.22
C LEU A 212 10.02 14.90 7.10
N ALA A 213 10.31 16.01 6.44
CA ALA A 213 11.30 16.11 5.38
C ALA A 213 12.74 16.33 5.87
N THR A 214 12.99 16.27 7.18
CA THR A 214 14.32 16.49 7.75
C THR A 214 15.20 15.24 7.70
N THR A 215 16.52 15.44 7.83
CA THR A 215 17.51 14.35 7.82
C THR A 215 17.87 13.94 9.25
N PRO A 216 18.24 12.67 9.48
CA PRO A 216 18.33 11.57 8.50
C PRO A 216 16.96 11.04 8.04
N SER A 217 16.85 10.72 6.76
CA SER A 217 15.67 10.10 6.13
C SER A 217 15.90 8.61 5.85
N THR A 218 14.80 7.89 5.64
CA THR A 218 14.79 6.50 5.18
C THR A 218 13.69 6.31 4.13
N LEU A 219 13.68 5.14 3.49
CA LEU A 219 12.49 4.68 2.78
C LEU A 219 11.43 4.27 3.82
N VAL A 220 10.28 4.92 3.77
CA VAL A 220 9.11 4.64 4.61
C VAL A 220 8.05 3.92 3.79
N HIS A 221 7.23 3.12 4.47
CA HIS A 221 6.08 2.48 3.83
C HIS A 221 4.99 3.52 3.48
N GLY A 222 4.75 4.48 4.38
CA GLY A 222 3.78 5.56 4.21
C GLY A 222 2.36 5.21 4.62
N ASP A 223 1.94 3.95 4.49
CA ASP A 223 0.64 3.44 4.97
C ASP A 223 0.84 2.22 5.89
N TYR A 224 1.78 2.33 6.85
CA TYR A 224 2.13 1.22 7.75
C TYR A 224 1.05 1.03 8.83
N ARG A 225 0.01 0.25 8.50
CA ARG A 225 -1.21 0.06 9.33
C ARG A 225 -1.69 -1.39 9.36
N ALA A 226 -2.51 -1.73 10.35
CA ALA A 226 -2.99 -3.09 10.60
C ALA A 226 -3.67 -3.76 9.40
N ASP A 227 -4.51 -3.04 8.65
CA ASP A 227 -5.21 -3.63 7.49
C ASP A 227 -4.26 -4.03 6.35
N ASN A 228 -3.04 -3.48 6.32
CA ASN A 228 -1.99 -3.82 5.36
C ASN A 228 -1.05 -4.92 5.88
N MET A 229 -1.41 -5.60 6.97
CA MET A 229 -0.56 -6.60 7.61
C MET A 229 -1.28 -7.93 7.77
N PHE A 230 -0.59 -8.98 7.37
CA PHE A 230 -0.88 -10.34 7.75
C PHE A 230 0.25 -10.88 8.64
N PHE A 231 -0.02 -11.94 9.38
CA PHE A 231 0.98 -12.68 10.15
C PHE A 231 1.07 -14.09 9.59
N ASP A 232 2.27 -14.47 9.15
CA ASP A 232 2.54 -15.83 8.68
C ASP A 232 2.56 -16.85 9.83
N ASP A 233 2.79 -18.12 9.49
CA ASP A 233 2.77 -19.23 10.47
C ASP A 233 3.87 -19.12 11.53
N ASP A 234 4.95 -18.38 11.25
CA ASP A 234 6.04 -18.08 12.19
C ASP A 234 5.77 -16.80 13.01
N GLY A 235 4.64 -16.15 12.78
CA GLY A 235 4.27 -14.89 13.42
C GLY A 235 5.02 -13.67 12.88
N ARG A 236 5.59 -13.75 11.68
CA ARG A 236 6.25 -12.63 11.01
C ARG A 236 5.24 -11.81 10.22
N VAL A 237 5.48 -10.51 10.14
CA VAL A 237 4.63 -9.59 9.37
C VAL A 237 4.83 -9.83 7.88
N VAL A 238 3.71 -10.04 7.18
CA VAL A 238 3.61 -9.95 5.73
C VAL A 238 2.97 -8.61 5.40
N LEU A 239 3.78 -7.69 4.89
CA LEU A 239 3.37 -6.31 4.64
C LEU A 239 2.86 -6.15 3.19
N LEU A 240 1.74 -5.47 3.05
CA LEU A 240 1.05 -5.22 1.79
C LEU A 240 1.02 -3.71 1.47
N ASP A 241 0.67 -3.42 0.21
CA ASP A 241 0.29 -2.10 -0.29
C ASP A 241 1.38 -1.00 -0.21
N PHE A 242 2.36 -1.12 -1.11
CA PHE A 242 3.47 -0.18 -1.22
C PHE A 242 3.16 1.06 -2.08
N GLN A 243 1.89 1.40 -2.29
CA GLN A 243 1.47 2.51 -3.16
C GLN A 243 2.00 3.88 -2.72
N VAL A 244 2.18 4.07 -1.40
CA VAL A 244 2.66 5.33 -0.83
C VAL A 244 4.10 5.25 -0.30
N ILE A 245 4.88 4.26 -0.75
CA ILE A 245 6.30 4.10 -0.41
C ILE A 245 7.10 5.37 -0.74
N GLY A 246 7.83 5.92 0.22
CA GLY A 246 8.35 7.28 0.10
C GLY A 246 9.63 7.56 0.87
N GLU A 247 10.20 8.74 0.66
CA GLU A 247 11.30 9.24 1.50
C GLU A 247 10.73 10.15 2.59
N SER A 248 11.01 9.82 3.86
CA SER A 248 10.60 10.60 5.02
C SER A 248 11.46 10.26 6.24
N MET A 249 11.27 11.00 7.34
CA MET A 249 11.69 10.54 8.66
C MET A 249 10.94 9.26 9.06
N PRO A 250 11.61 8.30 9.73
CA PRO A 250 11.02 7.01 10.13
C PRO A 250 9.82 7.15 11.09
N VAL A 251 9.78 8.23 11.87
CA VAL A 251 8.72 8.47 12.86
C VAL A 251 7.33 8.60 12.23
N GLY A 252 7.25 8.91 10.93
CA GLY A 252 5.97 8.98 10.21
C GLY A 252 5.24 7.63 10.21
N ASP A 253 5.93 6.55 9.84
CA ASP A 253 5.36 5.19 9.85
C ASP A 253 4.95 4.79 11.28
N LEU A 254 5.80 5.09 12.29
CA LEU A 254 5.50 4.75 13.68
C LEU A 254 4.29 5.51 14.23
N ALA A 255 4.20 6.82 13.97
CA ALA A 255 3.07 7.63 14.40
C ALA A 255 1.76 7.15 13.75
N TYR A 256 1.81 6.88 12.45
CA TYR A 256 0.65 6.37 11.72
C TYR A 256 0.20 5.00 12.25
N PHE A 257 1.15 4.08 12.48
CA PHE A 257 0.89 2.77 13.08
C PHE A 257 0.26 2.89 14.48
N VAL A 258 0.88 3.63 15.39
CA VAL A 258 0.43 3.74 16.79
C VAL A 258 -0.96 4.37 16.89
N THR A 259 -1.26 5.36 16.06
CA THR A 259 -2.55 6.06 16.09
C THR A 259 -3.69 5.27 15.45
N GLY A 260 -3.38 4.40 14.47
CA GLY A 260 -4.40 3.69 13.70
C GLY A 260 -4.56 2.21 14.05
N SER A 261 -3.52 1.56 14.60
CA SER A 261 -3.41 0.09 14.54
C SER A 261 -3.35 -0.59 15.91
N LEU A 262 -3.34 0.15 17.01
CA LEU A 262 -3.29 -0.44 18.36
C LEU A 262 -4.69 -0.56 18.95
N SER A 263 -4.94 -1.67 19.65
CA SER A 263 -6.14 -1.79 20.48
C SER A 263 -6.12 -0.75 21.61
N PRO A 264 -7.27 -0.25 22.08
CA PRO A 264 -7.32 0.73 23.18
C PRO A 264 -6.68 0.28 24.49
N ALA A 265 -6.53 -1.03 24.70
CA ALA A 265 -5.86 -1.60 25.87
C ALA A 265 -4.32 -1.65 25.72
N THR A 266 -3.82 -1.49 24.49
CA THR A 266 -2.39 -1.51 24.14
C THR A 266 -1.84 -0.11 23.91
N ALA A 267 -2.68 0.83 23.46
CA ALA A 267 -2.35 2.23 23.19
C ALA A 267 -1.98 3.05 24.44
#